data_AF-A0A3D3W2L6-F1
#
_entry.id   AF-A0A3D3W2L6-F1
#
_cell.length_a   1.000
_cell.length_b   1.000
_cell.length_c   1.000
_cell.angle_alpha   90.00
_cell.angle_beta   90.00
_cell.angle_gamma   90.00
#
_symmetry.space_group_name_H-M   'P 1'
#
loop_
_entity.id
_entity.type
_entity.pdbx_description
1 polymer ?
#
loop_
_entity_poly.entity_id
_entity_poly.type
_entity_poly.pdbx_seq_one_letter_code
_entity_poly.pdbx_strand_id
1 'polypeptide(L)'
;MPLTPVDTLESASAEREYVWTLNFGPQHPATHTTLRLVLTLDGEKVLNAVPYIGYLHSGFEKLGEHLDFNQYVTIVDRMNYLSPLANEIAWHHAVEKLLGIELTPRCRYLRTILAELMRMHDHLLNL
;
A
#
# COMPACT_ATOMS: atom_id res chain seq x y z
N MET A 1 17.38 0.67 -8.84
CA MET A 1 17.18 2.14 -8.70
C MET A 1 17.84 2.52 -7.39
N PRO A 2 18.94 3.28 -7.36
CA PRO A 2 19.55 3.66 -6.10
C PRO A 2 18.58 4.63 -5.41
N LEU A 3 17.98 4.18 -4.31
CA LEU A 3 17.31 5.07 -3.38
C LEU A 3 18.41 5.97 -2.83
N THR A 4 18.46 7.22 -3.29
CA THR A 4 19.21 8.25 -2.57
C THR A 4 18.74 8.17 -1.11
N PRO A 5 19.65 8.11 -0.13
CA PRO A 5 19.27 8.34 1.26
C PRO A 5 18.42 9.60 1.27
N VAL A 6 17.32 9.61 2.02
CA VAL A 6 16.68 10.88 2.37
C VAL A 6 17.76 11.63 3.13
N ASP A 7 18.49 12.46 2.39
CA ASP A 7 19.61 13.22 2.88
C ASP A 7 19.10 13.94 4.12
N THR A 8 19.87 13.73 5.20
CA THR A 8 19.86 14.53 6.40
C THR A 8 19.35 15.92 6.10
N LEU A 9 18.24 16.30 6.74
CA LEU A 9 17.66 17.63 6.73
C LEU A 9 18.80 18.66 6.72
N GLU A 10 19.13 19.18 5.54
CA GLU A 10 19.90 20.41 5.46
C GLU A 10 19.02 21.44 6.14
N SER A 11 19.42 21.79 7.36
CA SER A 11 18.85 22.87 8.12
C SER A 11 19.07 24.15 7.32
N ALA A 12 18.13 24.45 6.42
CA ALA A 12 17.94 25.78 5.90
C ALA A 12 17.41 26.64 7.05
N SER A 13 18.33 26.99 7.96
CA SER A 13 18.14 27.92 9.06
C SER A 13 18.01 29.34 8.49
N ALA A 14 16.84 29.63 7.93
CA ALA A 14 16.22 30.91 8.23
C ALA A 14 15.32 30.63 9.44
N GLU A 15 15.80 30.97 10.65
CA GLU A 15 15.00 30.91 11.88
C GLU A 15 13.73 31.74 11.68
N ARG A 16 12.65 31.08 11.28
CA ARG A 16 11.30 31.60 11.43
C ARG A 16 10.86 31.21 12.82
N GLU A 17 10.68 32.21 13.68
CA GLU A 17 10.43 32.11 15.13
C GLU A 17 9.23 31.23 15.53
N TYR A 18 8.41 30.79 14.57
CA TYR A 18 7.17 30.04 14.79
C TYR A 18 7.06 28.73 13.99
N VAL A 19 8.17 28.13 13.54
CA VAL A 19 8.15 26.84 12.85
C VAL A 19 8.33 25.68 13.84
N TRP A 20 7.34 24.79 13.90
CA TRP A 20 7.30 23.65 14.82
C TRP A 20 7.38 22.33 14.04
N THR A 21 7.99 21.31 14.65
CA THR A 21 7.95 19.95 14.11
C THR A 21 7.00 19.10 14.96
N LEU A 22 5.97 18.53 14.32
CA LEU A 22 4.98 17.66 14.95
C LEU A 22 5.12 16.23 14.40
N ASN A 23 5.21 15.26 15.31
CA ASN A 23 5.16 13.85 14.94
C ASN A 23 3.71 13.34 15.04
N PHE A 24 3.15 12.93 13.91
CA PHE A 24 1.80 12.39 13.81
C PHE A 24 1.87 10.89 13.51
N GLY A 25 1.52 10.05 14.49
CA GLY A 25 1.65 8.59 14.41
C GLY A 25 2.78 8.02 15.27
N PRO A 26 3.15 6.73 15.11
CA PRO A 26 2.78 5.80 14.04
C PRO A 26 1.38 5.19 14.18
N GLN A 27 0.79 5.28 15.38
CA GLN A 27 -0.56 4.84 15.65
C GLN A 27 -1.38 6.06 16.11
N HIS A 28 -2.18 6.61 15.20
CA HIS A 28 -3.10 7.70 15.50
C HIS A 28 -4.50 7.30 15.01
N PRO A 29 -5.60 7.55 15.74
CA PRO A 29 -6.94 7.11 15.30
C PRO A 29 -7.37 7.66 13.94
N ALA A 30 -6.86 8.84 13.56
CA ALA A 30 -7.13 9.44 12.25
C ALA A 30 -6.31 8.83 11.10
N THR A 31 -5.29 8.02 11.38
CA THR A 31 -4.55 7.27 10.35
C THR A 31 -5.11 5.86 10.28
N HIS A 32 -5.65 5.48 9.12
CA HIS A 32 -5.98 4.07 8.88
C HIS A 32 -4.66 3.28 8.79
N THR A 33 -4.55 2.21 9.60
CA THR A 33 -3.32 1.40 9.74
C THR A 33 -2.17 2.16 10.43
N THR A 34 -0.92 1.83 10.13
CA THR A 34 0.29 2.34 10.77
C THR A 34 1.02 3.29 9.82
N LEU A 35 0.95 4.58 10.11
CA LEU A 35 1.60 5.62 9.33
C LEU A 35 2.18 6.66 10.28
N ARG A 36 3.45 6.99 10.09
CA ARG A 36 4.09 8.09 10.80
C ARG A 36 4.36 9.23 9.82
N LEU A 37 3.85 10.41 10.13
CA LEU A 37 4.06 11.64 9.38
C LEU A 37 4.80 12.62 10.28
N VAL A 38 6.00 13.03 9.88
CA VAL A 38 6.71 14.14 10.54
C VAL A 38 6.36 15.41 9.79
N LEU A 39 5.59 16.28 10.43
CA LEU A 39 5.07 17.52 9.87
C LEU A 39 5.89 18.71 10.35
N THR A 40 6.23 19.61 9.44
CA THR A 40 6.78 20.93 9.76
C THR A 40 5.66 21.96 9.58
N LEU A 41 5.32 22.67 10.65
CA LEU A 41 4.15 23.54 10.75
C LEU A 41 4.56 24.98 11.02
N ASP A 42 3.86 25.93 10.40
CA ASP A 42 3.89 27.36 10.74
C ASP A 42 2.47 27.75 11.17
N GLY A 43 2.24 27.77 12.48
CA GLY A 43 0.89 27.79 13.05
C GLY A 43 0.06 26.58 12.60
N GLU A 44 -1.06 26.82 11.93
CA GLU A 44 -1.96 25.78 11.36
C GLU A 44 -1.55 25.33 9.95
N LYS A 45 -0.58 26.01 9.33
CA LYS A 45 -0.18 25.73 7.95
C LYS A 45 0.91 24.66 7.91
N VAL A 46 0.66 23.59 7.15
CA VAL A 46 1.68 22.57 6.85
C VAL A 46 2.67 23.13 5.83
N LEU A 47 3.94 23.25 6.21
CA LEU A 47 5.03 23.64 5.31
C LEU A 47 5.66 22.42 4.64
N ASN A 48 5.83 21.33 5.39
CA ASN A 48 6.40 20.09 4.89
C ASN A 48 5.79 18.87 5.62
N ALA A 49 5.73 17.73 4.95
CA ALA A 49 5.26 16.47 5.50
C ALA A 49 6.14 15.32 5.00
N VAL A 50 6.88 14.68 5.91
CA VAL A 50 7.73 13.54 5.58
C VAL A 50 7.05 12.25 6.06
N PRO A 51 6.58 11.39 5.14
CA PRO A 51 6.02 10.09 5.50
C PRO A 51 7.11 9.06 5.78
N TYR A 52 7.02 8.43 6.94
CA TYR A 52 7.79 7.26 7.33
C TYR A 52 6.89 6.02 7.18
N ILE A 53 7.22 5.20 6.18
CA ILE A 53 6.53 3.96 5.86
C ILE A 53 7.39 2.74 6.23
N GLY A 54 6.81 1.54 6.12
CA GLY A 54 7.54 0.28 6.33
C GLY A 54 7.29 -0.41 7.68
N TYR A 55 6.53 0.21 8.58
CA TYR A 55 6.13 -0.42 9.86
C TYR A 55 5.31 -1.71 9.68
N LEU A 56 4.68 -1.90 8.51
CA LEU A 56 3.93 -3.11 8.14
C LEU A 56 4.62 -3.93 7.04
N HIS A 57 5.88 -3.64 6.73
CA HIS A 57 6.62 -4.36 5.69
C HIS A 57 6.84 -5.82 6.11
N SER A 58 6.14 -6.74 5.43
CA SER A 58 6.17 -8.17 5.73
C SER A 58 7.02 -8.99 4.75
N GLY A 59 7.72 -8.34 3.81
CA GLY A 59 8.60 -9.02 2.84
C GLY A 59 7.88 -9.91 1.83
N PHE A 60 6.68 -9.53 1.37
CA PHE A 60 5.88 -10.35 0.44
C PHE A 60 6.63 -10.76 -0.83
N GLU A 61 7.39 -9.84 -1.44
CA GLU A 61 8.20 -10.13 -2.62
C GLU A 61 9.24 -11.23 -2.35
N LYS A 62 9.86 -11.20 -1.16
CA LYS A 62 10.84 -12.21 -0.76
C LYS A 62 10.20 -13.56 -0.51
N LEU A 63 9.00 -13.59 0.07
CA LEU A 63 8.23 -14.82 0.24
C LEU A 63 7.86 -15.43 -1.13
N GLY A 64 7.57 -14.59 -2.12
CA GLY A 64 7.27 -15.03 -3.49
C GLY A 64 8.41 -15.77 -4.17
N GLU A 65 9.67 -15.54 -3.78
CA GLU A 65 10.82 -16.29 -4.31
C GLU A 65 10.87 -17.75 -3.81
N HIS A 66 10.22 -18.04 -2.68
CA HIS A 66 10.27 -19.36 -2.02
C HIS A 66 8.98 -20.18 -2.18
N LEU A 67 7.92 -19.60 -2.72
CA LEU A 67 6.60 -20.22 -2.82
C LEU A 67 6.23 -20.53 -4.27
N ASP A 68 5.54 -21.65 -4.47
CA ASP A 68 4.97 -22.00 -5.78
C ASP A 68 3.82 -21.04 -6.15
N PHE A 69 3.48 -20.98 -7.45
CA PHE A 69 2.43 -20.07 -7.95
C PHE A 69 1.09 -20.21 -7.23
N ASN A 70 0.69 -21.43 -6.86
CA ASN A 70 -0.55 -21.69 -6.12
C ASN A 70 -0.43 -21.39 -4.62
N GLN A 71 0.78 -21.50 -4.05
CA GLN A 71 1.01 -21.18 -2.64
C GLN A 71 1.01 -19.67 -2.42
N TYR A 72 1.60 -18.92 -3.35
CA TYR A 72 1.71 -17.46 -3.26
C TYR A 72 0.36 -16.73 -3.29
N VAL A 73 -0.72 -17.38 -3.76
CA VAL A 73 -2.09 -16.83 -3.73
C VAL A 73 -2.47 -16.37 -2.32
N THR A 74 -2.08 -17.14 -1.29
CA THR A 74 -2.34 -16.87 0.15
C THR A 74 -1.49 -15.75 0.77
N ILE A 75 -0.61 -15.17 -0.04
CA ILE A 75 0.18 -13.98 0.31
C ILE A 75 -0.40 -12.75 -0.39
N VAL A 76 -0.86 -12.92 -1.63
CA VAL A 76 -1.42 -11.86 -2.46
C VAL A 76 -2.73 -11.30 -1.88
N ASP A 77 -3.57 -12.16 -1.28
CA ASP A 77 -4.78 -11.77 -0.54
C ASP A 77 -4.48 -10.78 0.62
N ARG A 78 -3.33 -10.92 1.28
CA ARG A 78 -2.91 -10.09 2.43
C ARG A 78 -2.38 -8.72 2.05
N MET A 79 -2.10 -8.46 0.76
CA MET A 79 -1.53 -7.18 0.32
C MET A 79 -2.55 -6.04 0.39
N ASN A 80 -3.80 -6.31 0.02
CA ASN A 80 -4.94 -5.43 0.26
C ASN A 80 -6.06 -6.23 0.91
N TYR A 81 -6.17 -6.08 2.23
CA TYR A 81 -7.16 -6.79 3.02
C TYR A 81 -8.61 -6.35 2.76
N LEU A 82 -8.83 -5.22 2.07
CA LEU A 82 -10.15 -4.74 1.70
C LEU A 82 -10.68 -5.36 0.40
N SER A 83 -9.79 -5.85 -0.47
CA SER A 83 -10.20 -6.46 -1.74
C SER A 83 -9.32 -7.66 -2.10
N PRO A 84 -9.25 -8.69 -1.22
CA PRO A 84 -8.33 -9.81 -1.39
C PRO A 84 -8.53 -10.55 -2.72
N LEU A 85 -9.78 -10.81 -3.11
CA LEU A 85 -10.10 -11.49 -4.38
C LEU A 85 -9.67 -10.68 -5.60
N ALA A 86 -9.66 -9.35 -5.54
CA ALA A 86 -9.18 -8.53 -6.65
C ALA A 86 -7.67 -8.72 -6.86
N ASN A 87 -6.90 -8.83 -5.78
CA ASN A 87 -5.48 -9.14 -5.85
C ASN A 87 -5.23 -10.55 -6.40
N GLU A 88 -5.99 -11.54 -5.92
CA GLU A 88 -5.87 -12.93 -6.41
C GLU A 88 -6.16 -13.02 -7.92
N ILE A 89 -7.21 -12.33 -8.39
CA ILE A 89 -7.54 -12.25 -9.82
C ILE A 89 -6.37 -11.67 -10.61
N ALA A 90 -5.73 -10.60 -10.11
CA ALA A 90 -4.57 -9.99 -10.77
C ALA A 90 -3.36 -10.94 -10.82
N TRP A 91 -3.08 -11.65 -9.74
CA TRP A 91 -2.02 -12.66 -9.67
C TRP A 91 -2.26 -13.82 -10.64
N HIS A 92 -3.45 -14.42 -10.59
CA HIS A 92 -3.81 -15.50 -11.51
C HIS A 92 -3.78 -15.05 -12.97
N HIS A 93 -4.21 -13.83 -13.27
CA HIS A 93 -4.12 -13.29 -14.62
C HIS A 93 -2.68 -13.17 -15.11
N ALA A 94 -1.74 -12.75 -14.25
CA ALA A 94 -0.32 -12.68 -14.58
C ALA A 94 0.28 -14.08 -14.85
N VAL A 95 -0.03 -15.06 -13.99
CA VAL A 95 0.45 -16.45 -14.12
C VAL A 95 -0.15 -17.13 -15.36
N GLU A 96 -1.44 -16.96 -15.63
CA GLU A 96 -2.11 -17.51 -16.82
C GLU A 96 -1.52 -16.94 -18.11
N LYS A 97 -1.24 -15.64 -18.14
CA LYS A 97 -0.60 -14.99 -19.28
C LYS A 97 0.83 -15.52 -19.50
N LEU A 98 1.57 -15.75 -18.43
CA LEU A 98 2.92 -16.34 -18.49
C LEU A 98 2.90 -17.77 -19.06
N LEU A 99 1.90 -18.57 -18.68
CA LEU A 99 1.76 -19.97 -19.09
C LEU A 99 0.97 -20.17 -20.40
N GLY A 100 0.41 -19.11 -20.97
CA GLY A 100 -0.41 -19.19 -22.19
C GLY A 100 -1.76 -19.88 -21.99
N ILE A 101 -2.34 -19.80 -20.79
CA ILE A 101 -3.62 -20.44 -20.45
C ILE A 101 -4.77 -19.53 -20.84
N GLU A 102 -5.72 -20.05 -21.63
CA GLU A 102 -6.97 -19.35 -21.93
C GLU A 102 -8.08 -19.68 -20.93
N LEU A 103 -8.74 -18.64 -20.44
CA LEU A 103 -9.89 -18.75 -19.53
C LEU A 103 -11.16 -19.13 -20.27
N THR A 104 -11.92 -20.07 -19.70
CA THR A 104 -13.28 -20.35 -20.17
C THR A 104 -14.18 -19.11 -20.03
N PRO A 105 -15.22 -18.96 -20.87
CA PRO A 105 -16.15 -17.83 -20.76
C PRO A 105 -16.76 -17.70 -19.36
N ARG A 106 -17.13 -18.83 -18.73
CA ARG A 106 -17.68 -18.86 -17.37
C ARG A 106 -16.71 -18.28 -16.34
N CYS A 107 -15.43 -18.67 -16.38
CA CYS A 107 -14.41 -18.14 -15.46
C CYS A 107 -14.26 -16.63 -15.60
N ARG A 108 -14.32 -16.10 -16.83
CA ARG A 108 -14.25 -14.65 -17.08
C ARG A 108 -15.39 -13.89 -16.41
N TYR A 109 -16.63 -14.34 -16.59
CA TYR A 109 -17.80 -13.72 -15.96
C TYR A 109 -17.73 -13.78 -14.42
N LEU A 110 -17.35 -14.93 -13.86
CA LEU A 110 -17.23 -15.08 -12.41
C LEU A 110 -16.18 -14.12 -11.82
N ARG A 111 -15.02 -13.99 -12.48
CA ARG A 111 -13.99 -13.04 -12.05
C ARG A 111 -14.47 -11.59 -12.13
N THR A 112 -15.18 -11.20 -13.19
CA THR A 112 -15.75 -9.85 -13.27
C THR A 112 -16.74 -9.58 -12.14
N ILE A 113 -17.67 -10.52 -11.86
CA ILE A 113 -18.64 -10.36 -10.77
C ILE A 113 -17.93 -10.23 -9.42
N LEU A 114 -16.96 -11.10 -9.14
CA LEU A 114 -16.22 -11.07 -7.87
C LEU A 114 -15.36 -9.81 -7.72
N ALA A 115 -14.72 -9.35 -8.80
CA ALA A 115 -13.93 -8.13 -8.78
C ALA A 115 -14.80 -6.90 -8.48
N GLU A 116 -16.01 -6.82 -9.06
CA GLU A 116 -16.92 -5.71 -8.80
C GLU A 116 -17.53 -5.77 -7.38
N LEU A 117 -17.77 -6.98 -6.84
CA LEU A 117 -18.15 -7.12 -5.43
C LEU A 117 -17.05 -6.62 -4.49
N MET A 118 -15.78 -6.92 -4.79
CA MET A 118 -14.65 -6.39 -4.01
C MET A 118 -14.49 -4.88 -4.15
N ARG A 119 -14.73 -4.33 -5.34
CA ARG A 119 -14.72 -2.87 -5.55
C ARG A 119 -15.79 -2.19 -4.68
N MET A 120 -16.99 -2.74 -4.64
CA MET A 120 -18.06 -2.23 -3.76
C MET A 120 -17.65 -2.31 -2.28
N HIS A 121 -17.05 -3.42 -1.86
CA HIS A 121 -16.58 -3.59 -0.48
C HIS A 121 -15.52 -2.55 -0.09
N ASP A 122 -14.54 -2.32 -0.96
CA ASP A 122 -13.48 -1.32 -0.75
C ASP A 122 -14.07 0.09 -0.64
N HIS A 123 -15.03 0.45 -1.49
CA HIS A 123 -15.70 1.74 -1.40
C HIS A 123 -16.54 1.91 -0.13
N LEU A 124 -17.19 0.85 0.37
CA LEU A 124 -18.00 0.93 1.58
C LEU A 124 -17.21 1.23 2.85
N LEU A 125 -15.95 0.80 2.93
CA LEU A 125 -15.09 1.12 4.08
C LEU A 125 -14.41 2.49 3.93
N ASN A 126 -14.12 2.91 2.70
CA ASN A 126 -13.43 4.17 2.42
C ASN A 126 -14.37 5.42 2.43
N LEU A 127 -15.68 5.23 2.61
CA LEU A 127 -16.71 6.28 2.77
C LEU A 127 -16.86 6.71 4.24
#